data_AF-A0A520FX82-F1
#
_entry.id   AF-A0A520FX82-F1
#
_cell.length_a   1.000
_cell.length_b   1.000
_cell.length_c   1.000
_cell.angle_alpha   90.00
_cell.angle_beta   90.00
_cell.angle_gamma   90.00
#
_symmetry.space_group_name_H-M   'P 1'
#
loop_
_entity.id
_entity.type
_entity.pdbx_description
1 polymer ?
#
loop_
_entity_poly.entity_id
_entity_poly.type
_entity_poly.pdbx_seq_one_letter_code
_entity_poly.pdbx_strand_id
1 'polypeptide(L)'
;ASKWQVFRMVRFPNALPYVFAGLDIGIVLAVIGALVGEFVGSQAGLGYLIMQRNASLDIPGVFAILIVLSLMGVVLHAVMKLLARKLVFWAASSSRDLTGV
;
A
#
# COMPACT_ATOMS: atom_id res chain seq x y z
N ALA A 1 -4.33 -11.33 -35.26
CA ALA A 1 -3.69 -11.10 -33.94
C ALA A 1 -3.87 -12.33 -33.07
N SER A 2 -2.82 -12.84 -32.42
CA SER A 2 -2.97 -13.97 -31.50
C SER A 2 -3.69 -13.53 -30.21
N LYS A 3 -4.38 -14.46 -29.53
CA LYS A 3 -5.06 -14.18 -28.25
C LYS A 3 -4.09 -13.59 -27.21
N TRP A 4 -2.81 -13.98 -27.27
CA TRP A 4 -1.76 -13.48 -26.38
C TRP A 4 -1.35 -12.04 -26.67
N GLN A 5 -1.30 -11.63 -27.94
CA GLN A 5 -1.05 -10.22 -28.32
C GLN A 5 -2.16 -9.31 -27.79
N VAL A 6 -3.43 -9.71 -27.96
CA VAL A 6 -4.58 -8.93 -27.48
C VAL A 6 -4.55 -8.80 -25.95
N PHE A 7 -4.19 -9.87 -25.24
CA PHE A 7 -4.06 -9.84 -23.78
C PHE A 7 -2.99 -8.84 -23.33
N ARG A 8 -1.76 -8.96 -23.84
CA ARG A 8 -0.62 -8.14 -23.38
C ARG A 8 -0.69 -6.68 -23.80
N MET A 9 -1.21 -6.38 -24.99
CA MET A 9 -1.20 -5.02 -25.54
C MET A 9 -2.49 -4.24 -25.27
N VAL A 10 -3.61 -4.92 -25.01
CA VAL A 10 -4.91 -4.24 -24.85
C VAL A 10 -5.52 -4.50 -23.48
N ARG A 11 -5.72 -5.77 -23.09
CA ARG A 11 -6.42 -6.08 -21.84
C ARG A 11 -5.59 -5.74 -20.60
N PHE A 12 -4.30 -6.10 -20.59
CA PHE A 12 -3.42 -5.88 -19.45
C PHE A 12 -3.17 -4.38 -19.15
N PRO A 13 -2.85 -3.51 -20.14
CA PRO A 13 -2.69 -2.07 -19.92
C PRO A 13 -3.98 -1.37 -19.46
N ASN A 14 -5.14 -1.84 -19.93
CA ASN A 14 -6.43 -1.30 -19.50
C ASN A 14 -6.85 -1.78 -18.10
N ALA A 15 -6.40 -2.96 -17.65
CA ALA A 15 -6.69 -3.47 -16.31
C ALA A 15 -5.75 -2.91 -15.24
N LEU A 16 -4.53 -2.51 -15.62
CA LEU A 16 -3.50 -1.98 -14.72
C LEU A 16 -3.97 -0.87 -13.75
N PRO A 17 -4.73 0.16 -14.18
CA PRO A 17 -5.27 1.17 -13.26
C PRO A 17 -6.12 0.55 -12.12
N TYR A 18 -6.96 -0.42 -12.45
CA TYR A 18 -7.82 -1.11 -11.48
C TYR A 18 -7.03 -2.04 -10.57
N VAL A 19 -6.00 -2.71 -11.09
CA VAL A 19 -5.07 -3.51 -10.28
C VAL A 19 -4.35 -2.62 -9.26
N PHE A 20 -3.86 -1.44 -9.67
CA PHE A 20 -3.21 -0.51 -8.76
C PHE A 20 -4.15 0.05 -7.70
N ALA A 21 -5.42 0.30 -8.03
CA ALA A 21 -6.43 0.66 -7.02
C ALA A 21 -6.60 -0.47 -5.97
N GLY A 22 -6.63 -1.73 -6.41
CA GLY A 22 -6.67 -2.89 -5.50
C GLY A 22 -5.40 -3.02 -4.65
N LEU A 23 -4.22 -2.83 -5.24
CA LEU A 23 -2.94 -2.86 -4.52
C LEU A 23 -2.82 -1.76 -3.47
N ASP A 24 -3.40 -0.59 -3.71
CA ASP A 24 -3.40 0.53 -2.77
C ASP A 24 -4.21 0.23 -1.51
N ILE A 25 -5.33 -0.49 -1.64
CA ILE A 25 -6.07 -1.02 -0.48
C ILE A 25 -5.30 -2.19 0.15
N GLY A 26 -4.72 -3.05 -0.69
CA GLY A 26 -3.97 -4.24 -0.28
C GLY A 26 -2.75 -3.93 0.58
N ILE A 27 -2.01 -2.84 0.30
CA ILE A 27 -0.82 -2.50 1.09
C ILE A 27 -1.18 -2.12 2.53
N VAL A 28 -2.33 -1.45 2.75
CA VAL A 28 -2.81 -1.10 4.09
C VAL A 28 -3.15 -2.38 4.87
N LEU A 29 -3.88 -3.30 4.23
CA LEU A 29 -4.22 -4.59 4.82
C LEU A 29 -2.97 -5.44 5.10
N ALA A 30 -1.96 -5.40 4.23
CA ALA A 30 -0.71 -6.12 4.43
C ALA A 30 0.06 -5.60 5.66
N VAL A 31 0.10 -4.28 5.89
CA VAL A 31 0.72 -3.70 7.09
C VAL A 31 0.00 -4.14 8.36
N ILE A 32 -1.33 -4.10 8.36
CA ILE A 32 -2.14 -4.57 9.50
C ILE A 32 -1.89 -6.07 9.75
N GLY A 33 -1.90 -6.88 8.70
CA GLY A 33 -1.65 -8.32 8.78
C GLY A 33 -0.25 -8.65 9.29
N ALA A 34 0.77 -7.92 8.84
CA ALA A 34 2.14 -8.06 9.34
C ALA A 34 2.22 -7.72 10.84
N LEU A 35 1.58 -6.63 11.27
CA LEU A 35 1.57 -6.21 12.67
C LEU A 35 0.86 -7.23 13.58
N VAL A 36 -0.27 -7.78 13.13
CA VAL A 36 -0.97 -8.86 13.85
C VAL A 36 -0.13 -10.14 13.86
N GLY A 37 0.53 -10.48 12.76
CA GLY A 37 1.45 -11.63 12.69
C GLY A 37 2.63 -11.49 13.64
N GLU A 38 3.18 -10.28 13.77
CA GLU A 38 4.26 -9.96 14.70
C GLU A 38 3.85 -10.17 16.16
N PHE A 39 2.58 -9.89 16.52
CA PHE A 39 2.07 -10.09 17.88
C PHE A 39 2.05 -11.56 18.32
N VAL A 40 1.82 -12.49 17.39
CA VAL A 40 1.56 -13.91 17.73
C VAL A 40 2.85 -14.70 17.96
N GLY A 41 3.94 -14.37 17.27
CA GLY A 41 5.13 -15.21 17.32
C GLY A 41 6.44 -14.58 16.91
N SER A 42 6.49 -13.26 16.69
CA SER A 42 7.76 -12.61 16.41
C SER A 42 8.47 -12.22 17.71
N GLN A 43 9.79 -12.34 17.72
CA GLN A 43 10.65 -11.81 18.79
C GLN A 43 11.25 -10.44 18.44
N ALA A 44 10.85 -9.87 17.32
CA ALA A 44 11.31 -8.57 16.83
C ALA A 44 10.22 -7.90 15.97
N GLY A 45 10.36 -6.60 15.71
CA GLY A 45 9.42 -5.83 14.89
C GLY A 45 8.62 -4.80 15.69
N LEU A 46 7.92 -3.93 14.96
CA LEU A 46 7.21 -2.80 15.56
C LEU A 46 5.99 -3.28 16.35
N GLY A 47 5.30 -4.32 15.87
CA GLY A 47 4.22 -4.96 16.61
C GLY A 47 4.70 -5.59 17.91
N TYR A 48 5.81 -6.33 17.86
CA TYR A 48 6.44 -6.88 19.06
C TYR A 48 6.82 -5.79 20.07
N LEU A 49 7.41 -4.68 19.61
CA LEU A 49 7.77 -3.55 20.46
C LEU A 49 6.55 -2.90 21.13
N ILE A 50 5.42 -2.78 20.43
CA ILE A 50 4.17 -2.30 21.06
C ILE A 50 3.79 -3.22 22.21
N MET A 51 3.82 -4.53 21.99
CA MET A 51 3.44 -5.51 23.01
C MET A 51 4.38 -5.45 24.23
N GLN A 52 5.69 -5.33 23.99
CA GLN A 52 6.71 -5.20 25.04
C GLN A 52 6.55 -3.91 25.86
N ARG A 53 6.34 -2.77 25.19
CA ARG A 53 6.17 -1.46 25.85
C ARG A 53 4.86 -1.38 26.60
N ASN A 54 3.79 -1.93 26.02
CA ASN A 54 2.49 -2.04 26.67
C ASN A 54 2.55 -2.91 27.94
N ALA A 55 3.28 -4.03 27.91
CA ALA A 55 3.48 -4.88 29.09
C ALA A 55 4.22 -4.15 30.23
N SER A 56 5.06 -3.16 29.90
CA SER A 56 5.76 -2.32 30.86
C SER A 56 5.00 -1.03 31.22
N LEU A 57 3.77 -0.86 30.72
CA LEU A 57 2.96 0.37 30.80
C LEU A 57 3.71 1.64 30.35
N ASP A 58 4.67 1.49 29.44
CA ASP A 58 5.41 2.59 28.81
C ASP A 58 4.57 3.19 27.67
N ILE A 59 3.55 3.95 28.05
CA ILE A 59 2.63 4.61 27.12
C ILE A 59 3.37 5.58 26.16
N PRO A 60 4.33 6.41 26.62
CA PRO A 60 5.13 7.23 25.72
C PRO A 60 5.84 6.40 24.64
N GLY A 61 6.42 5.25 25.00
CA GLY A 61 7.05 4.32 24.07
C GLY A 61 6.08 3.75 23.03
N VAL A 62 4.86 3.39 23.45
CA VAL A 62 3.81 2.92 22.52
C VAL A 62 3.43 4.01 21.52
N PHE A 63 3.21 5.25 21.97
CA PHE A 63 2.89 6.36 21.06
C PHE A 63 4.03 6.68 20.08
N ALA A 64 5.28 6.60 20.52
CA ALA A 64 6.43 6.76 19.63
C ALA A 64 6.40 5.72 18.49
N ILE A 65 6.08 4.46 18.81
CA ILE A 65 5.96 3.40 17.80
C ILE A 65 4.75 3.64 16.88
N LEU A 66 3.62 4.09 17.40
CA LEU A 66 2.44 4.44 16.59
C LEU A 66 2.74 5.56 15.58
N ILE A 67 3.52 6.57 15.96
CA ILE A 67 3.96 7.63 15.05
C ILE A 67 4.83 7.04 13.93
N VAL A 68 5.78 6.16 14.27
CA VAL A 68 6.62 5.48 13.27
C VAL A 68 5.77 4.63 12.32
N LEU A 69 4.80 3.87 12.83
CA LEU A 69 3.87 3.09 12.02
C LEU A 69 3.02 3.96 11.10
N SER A 70 2.52 5.10 11.60
CA SER A 70 1.77 6.07 10.79
C SER A 70 2.61 6.60 9.65
N LEU A 71 3.86 7.01 9.93
CA LEU A 71 4.79 7.49 8.92
C LEU A 71 5.08 6.40 7.88
N MET A 72 5.31 5.16 8.33
CA MET A 72 5.53 4.02 7.44
C MET A 72 4.32 3.75 6.53
N GLY A 73 3.10 3.82 7.05
CA GLY A 73 1.87 3.69 6.27
C GLY A 73 1.75 4.78 5.20
N VAL A 74 2.02 6.04 5.56
CA VAL A 74 2.04 7.17 4.61
C VAL A 74 3.09 6.96 3.53
N VAL A 75 4.31 6.52 3.90
CA VAL A 75 5.40 6.24 2.95
C VAL A 75 5.00 5.12 2.00
N LEU A 76 4.45 4.01 2.50
CA LEU A 76 4.03 2.88 1.66
C LEU A 76 2.91 3.27 0.69
N HIS A 77 1.90 4.02 1.17
CA HIS A 77 0.85 4.55 0.31
C HIS A 77 1.41 5.52 -0.74
N ALA A 78 2.32 6.42 -0.36
CA ALA A 78 2.97 7.33 -1.29
C ALA A 78 3.79 6.58 -2.35
N VAL A 79 4.53 5.53 -1.97
CA VAL A 79 5.25 4.65 -2.90
C VAL A 79 4.29 3.98 -3.87
N MET A 80 3.17 3.44 -3.38
CA MET A 80 2.14 2.84 -4.24
C MET A 80 1.58 3.84 -5.25
N LYS A 81 1.29 5.06 -4.82
CA LYS A 81 0.81 6.15 -5.70
C LYS A 81 1.86 6.57 -6.74
N LEU A 82 3.14 6.62 -6.36
CA LEU A 82 4.25 6.90 -7.29
C LEU A 82 4.40 5.79 -8.33
N LEU A 83 4.34 4.52 -7.91
CA LEU A 83 4.37 3.36 -8.81
C LEU A 83 3.18 3.39 -9.78
N ALA A 84 1.98 3.66 -9.28
CA ALA A 84 0.78 3.80 -10.11
C ALA A 84 0.96 4.91 -11.16
N ARG A 85 1.46 6.09 -10.77
CA ARG A 85 1.71 7.20 -11.72
C ARG A 85 2.74 6.84 -12.79
N LYS A 86 3.82 6.13 -12.42
CA LYS A 86 4.90 5.76 -13.35
C LYS A 86 4.48 4.64 -14.31
N LEU A 87 3.72 3.66 -13.82
CA LEU A 87 3.32 2.48 -14.58
C LEU A 87 1.97 2.62 -15.29
N VAL A 88 1.16 3.60 -14.91
CA VAL A 88 -0.17 3.86 -15.46
C VAL A 88 -0.24 5.31 -15.98
N PHE A 89 0.84 5.80 -16.58
CA PHE A 89 0.92 7.18 -17.06
C PHE A 89 -0.10 7.48 -18.17
N TRP A 90 -0.50 6.47 -18.94
CA TRP A 90 -1.44 6.59 -20.07
C TRP A 90 -2.89 6.79 -19.63
N ALA A 91 -3.34 6.19 -18.53
CA ALA A 91 -4.73 6.33 -18.08
C ALA A 91 -5.01 7.74 -17.51
N ALA A 92 -3.99 8.42 -17.00
CA ALA A 92 -4.09 9.80 -16.54
C ALA A 92 -4.37 10.80 -17.69
N SER A 93 -4.05 10.44 -18.94
CA SER A 93 -4.33 11.27 -20.12
C SER A 93 -5.82 11.31 -20.48
N SER A 94 -6.60 10.28 -20.13
CA SER A 94 -7.96 10.13 -20.65
C SER A 94 -9.04 10.85 -19.83
N SER A 95 -8.68 11.41 -18.66
CA SER A 95 -9.62 12.10 -17.76
C SER A 95 -9.59 13.63 -17.88
N ARG A 96 -8.63 14.18 -18.63
CA ARG A 96 -8.55 15.64 -18.89
C ARG A 96 -9.55 16.12 -19.94
N ASP A 97 -10.04 15.24 -20.81
CA ASP A 97 -10.90 15.62 -21.93
C ASP A 97 -12.39 15.76 -21.55
N LEU A 98 -12.80 15.31 -20.35
CA LEU A 98 -14.20 15.36 -19.88
C LEU A 98 -14.52 16.55 -18.96
N THR A 99 -13.54 17.41 -18.68
CA THR A 99 -13.72 18.64 -17.88
C THR A 99 -13.50 19.89 -18.71
N GLY A 100 -13.90 19.84 -19.98
CA GLY A 100 -14.10 21.02 -20.82
C GLY A 100 -15.27 21.85 -20.30
N VAL A 101 -15.02 22.61 -19.23
CA VAL A 101 -15.69 23.88 -18.92
C VAL A 101 -14.63 24.95 -19.02
#